data_AF-A0A060YQV6-F1
#
_entry.id   AF-A0A060YQV6-F1
#
_cell.length_a   1.000
_cell.length_b   1.000
_cell.length_c   1.000
_cell.angle_alpha   90.00
_cell.angle_beta   90.00
_cell.angle_gamma   90.00
#
_symmetry.space_group_name_H-M   'P 1'
#
loop_
_entity.id
_entity.type
_entity.pdbx_description
1 polymer ?
#
loop_
_entity_poly.entity_id
_entity_poly.type
_entity_poly.pdbx_seq_one_letter_code
_entity_poly.pdbx_strand_id
1 'polypeptide(L)'
;MTTIVHDTTEAVCLCQEYNLFLKPIAKMTVSVALPQLKLPGKSISNWEVMERLKAMVAPEQFSALRISKSTMDFIRFEGEVENRGVVKILLAKLDGKSIKLSGFTDILKVRAVENKMDFPTRYDWDSFFRDAKDMNDTVPGERPDTIHLEGLPCRWFILPDGPPDRPSETALQAVFQGFGPVRQVDIPMLDPYREDTLDKNFNTFTFGGHLNFEAYVQYQDYDGFAKAMDTLRGMKLMYKGEDGKAVACNIKVLNYTHYPCYKYFHAC
;
A
#
# COMPACT_ATOMS: atom_id res chain seq x y z
N MET A 1 -5.15 -7.95 1.79
CA MET A 1 -5.61 -8.88 0.72
C MET A 1 -4.54 -8.94 -0.36
N THR A 2 -4.15 -10.15 -0.74
CA THR A 2 -3.12 -10.40 -1.76
C THR A 2 -3.77 -10.51 -3.15
N THR A 3 -3.05 -10.06 -4.18
CA THR A 3 -3.50 -10.05 -5.59
C THR A 3 -2.48 -10.76 -6.47
N ILE A 4 -2.94 -11.44 -7.52
CA ILE A 4 -2.03 -12.07 -8.51
C ILE A 4 -1.36 -10.97 -9.32
N VAL A 5 -0.06 -11.14 -9.59
CA VAL A 5 0.73 -10.25 -10.44
C VAL A 5 1.04 -10.98 -11.74
N HIS A 6 0.69 -10.38 -12.88
CA HIS A 6 0.92 -10.97 -14.20
C HIS A 6 2.25 -10.49 -14.82
N ASP A 7 2.66 -9.26 -14.49
CA ASP A 7 3.91 -8.65 -14.93
C ASP A 7 4.82 -8.30 -13.75
N THR A 8 5.99 -8.94 -13.72
CA THR A 8 7.00 -8.75 -12.67
C THR A 8 8.23 -7.95 -13.14
N THR A 9 8.17 -7.34 -14.33
CA THR A 9 9.32 -6.64 -14.96
C THR A 9 9.88 -5.48 -14.13
N GLU A 10 9.01 -4.70 -13.49
CA GLU A 10 9.40 -3.57 -12.62
C GLU A 10 9.70 -4.00 -11.17
N ALA A 11 9.67 -5.29 -10.85
CA ALA A 11 9.91 -5.75 -9.49
C ALA A 11 11.40 -5.72 -9.13
N VAL A 12 11.71 -5.16 -7.97
CA VAL A 12 13.07 -5.07 -7.42
C VAL A 12 13.21 -6.07 -6.28
N CYS A 13 14.33 -6.79 -6.21
CA CYS A 13 14.58 -7.75 -5.12
C CYS A 13 14.64 -7.00 -3.77
N LEU A 14 13.85 -7.48 -2.80
CA LEU A 14 13.91 -7.02 -1.41
C LEU A 14 14.77 -7.97 -0.59
N CYS A 15 14.41 -9.26 -0.61
CA CYS A 15 15.16 -10.31 0.05
C CYS A 15 15.00 -11.62 -0.70
N GLN A 16 16.08 -12.08 -1.32
CA GLN A 16 16.08 -13.26 -2.18
C GLN A 16 15.83 -14.55 -1.37
N GLU A 17 16.34 -14.64 -0.13
CA GLU A 17 16.15 -15.79 0.76
C GLU A 17 14.67 -16.08 1.03
N TYR A 18 13.86 -15.03 1.14
CA TYR A 18 12.42 -15.14 1.40
C TYR A 18 11.57 -14.99 0.12
N ASN A 19 12.20 -14.94 -1.06
CA ASN A 19 11.54 -14.68 -2.34
C ASN A 19 10.65 -13.42 -2.34
N LEU A 20 11.10 -12.38 -1.61
CA LEU A 20 10.40 -11.11 -1.47
C LEU A 20 10.98 -10.05 -2.38
N PHE A 21 10.07 -9.29 -2.98
CA PHE A 21 10.33 -8.25 -3.96
C PHE A 21 9.45 -7.04 -3.66
N LEU A 22 9.87 -5.88 -4.13
CA LEU A 22 9.06 -4.67 -4.15
C LEU A 22 8.60 -4.40 -5.58
N LYS A 23 7.30 -4.20 -5.76
CA LYS A 23 6.73 -3.79 -7.05
C LYS A 23 6.18 -2.37 -6.94
N PRO A 24 6.53 -1.46 -7.86
CA PRO A 24 5.94 -0.12 -7.88
C PRO A 24 4.42 -0.16 -7.97
N ILE A 25 3.77 0.70 -7.18
CA ILE A 25 2.34 0.96 -7.27
C ILE A 25 2.14 2.02 -8.36
N ALA A 26 1.44 1.64 -9.42
CA ALA A 26 1.08 2.52 -10.52
C ALA A 26 -0.42 2.82 -10.45
N LYS A 27 -0.79 4.04 -10.07
CA LYS A 27 -2.18 4.46 -9.86
C LYS A 27 -2.55 5.68 -10.71
N MET A 28 -3.81 5.75 -11.10
CA MET A 28 -4.40 6.91 -11.75
C MET A 28 -5.80 7.19 -11.22
N THR A 29 -6.17 8.46 -11.27
CA THR A 29 -7.52 8.92 -11.01
C THR A 29 -8.23 9.15 -12.34
N VAL A 30 -9.40 8.54 -12.52
CA VAL A 30 -10.27 8.78 -13.68
C VAL A 30 -11.56 9.41 -13.20
N SER A 31 -11.87 10.61 -13.66
CA SER A 31 -13.12 11.33 -13.35
C SER A 31 -13.99 11.43 -14.59
N VAL A 32 -15.24 11.03 -14.48
CA VAL A 32 -16.25 11.11 -15.53
C VAL A 32 -17.28 12.15 -15.12
N ALA A 33 -17.38 13.23 -15.89
CA ALA A 33 -18.38 14.27 -15.65
C ALA A 33 -19.77 13.77 -16.05
N LEU A 34 -20.73 13.89 -15.14
CA LEU A 34 -22.12 13.56 -15.35
C LEU A 34 -22.87 14.80 -15.85
N PRO A 35 -23.91 14.63 -16.68
CA PRO A 35 -24.72 15.73 -17.16
C PRO A 35 -25.81 16.07 -16.14
N GLN A 36 -26.28 17.31 -16.17
CA GLN A 36 -27.51 17.66 -15.44
C GLN A 36 -28.70 17.01 -16.17
N LEU A 37 -29.18 15.90 -15.62
CA LEU A 37 -30.27 15.14 -16.20
C LEU A 37 -31.57 15.97 -16.16
N LYS A 38 -32.05 16.36 -17.35
CA LYS A 38 -33.27 17.18 -17.50
C LYS A 38 -34.56 16.38 -17.29
N LEU A 39 -34.48 15.05 -17.34
CA LEU A 39 -35.64 14.16 -17.24
C LEU A 39 -35.69 13.51 -15.85
N PRO A 40 -36.77 13.72 -15.06
CA PRO A 40 -36.93 13.08 -13.77
C PRO A 40 -37.02 11.55 -13.93
N GLY A 41 -36.32 10.81 -13.07
CA GLY A 41 -36.36 9.34 -13.03
C GLY A 41 -35.34 8.60 -13.90
N LYS A 42 -34.54 9.30 -14.73
CA LYS A 42 -33.35 8.71 -15.36
C LYS A 42 -32.13 8.86 -14.46
N SER A 43 -31.33 7.81 -14.32
CA SER A 43 -30.05 7.82 -13.60
C SER A 43 -28.97 7.12 -14.42
N ILE A 44 -27.73 7.57 -14.27
CA ILE A 44 -26.57 6.93 -14.89
C ILE A 44 -26.01 5.89 -13.91
N SER A 45 -25.84 4.66 -14.38
CA SER A 45 -25.28 3.58 -13.57
C SER A 45 -23.76 3.69 -13.49
N ASN A 46 -23.23 3.64 -12.26
CA ASN A 46 -21.78 3.63 -12.03
C ASN A 46 -21.10 2.44 -12.71
N TRP A 47 -21.77 1.28 -12.75
CA TRP A 47 -21.26 0.08 -13.39
C TRP A 47 -21.17 0.25 -14.91
N GLU A 48 -22.18 0.87 -15.55
CA GLU A 48 -22.16 1.11 -16.99
C GLU A 48 -20.97 2.03 -17.37
N VAL A 49 -20.75 3.09 -16.59
CA VAL A 49 -19.59 3.98 -16.78
C VAL A 49 -18.28 3.21 -16.60
N MET A 50 -18.20 2.34 -15.59
CA MET A 50 -17.02 1.52 -15.34
C MET A 50 -16.70 0.58 -16.50
N GLU A 51 -17.70 -0.11 -17.07
CA GLU A 51 -17.51 -1.00 -18.21
C GLU A 51 -17.11 -0.23 -19.47
N ARG A 52 -17.65 0.98 -19.68
CA ARG A 52 -17.21 1.85 -20.78
C ARG A 52 -15.75 2.26 -20.63
N LEU A 53 -15.31 2.60 -19.41
CA LEU A 53 -13.90 2.89 -19.15
C LEU A 53 -13.01 1.68 -19.45
N LYS A 54 -13.39 0.48 -19.03
CA LYS A 54 -12.65 -0.76 -19.35
C LYS A 54 -12.58 -1.01 -20.86
N ALA A 55 -13.69 -0.80 -21.58
CA ALA A 55 -13.72 -0.97 -23.03
C ALA A 55 -12.82 0.03 -23.76
N MET A 56 -12.73 1.28 -23.27
CA MET A 56 -11.86 2.31 -23.86
C MET A 56 -10.37 1.98 -23.76
N VAL A 57 -9.96 1.26 -22.72
CA VAL A 57 -8.54 0.98 -22.45
C VAL A 57 -8.05 -0.31 -23.11
N ALA A 58 -8.95 -1.16 -23.61
CA ALA A 58 -8.61 -2.40 -24.28
C ALA A 58 -7.59 -2.19 -25.43
N PRO A 59 -6.63 -3.12 -25.65
CA PRO A 59 -6.50 -4.43 -24.99
C PRO A 59 -5.87 -4.37 -23.58
N GLU A 60 -5.32 -3.24 -23.17
CA GLU A 60 -4.80 -3.04 -21.81
C GLU A 60 -5.93 -3.04 -20.78
N GLN A 61 -5.59 -3.33 -19.53
CA GLN A 61 -6.55 -3.51 -18.45
C GLN A 61 -6.09 -2.83 -17.16
N PHE A 62 -7.06 -2.46 -16.33
CA PHE A 62 -6.79 -2.10 -14.95
C PHE A 62 -6.60 -3.38 -14.13
N SER A 63 -5.53 -3.44 -13.32
CA SER A 63 -5.36 -4.51 -12.34
C SER A 63 -6.41 -4.41 -11.22
N ALA A 64 -6.79 -3.18 -10.87
CA ALA A 64 -7.96 -2.89 -10.04
C ALA A 64 -8.58 -1.56 -10.46
N LEU A 65 -9.92 -1.49 -10.49
CA LEU A 65 -10.64 -0.24 -10.73
C LEU A 65 -11.75 -0.14 -9.70
N ARG A 66 -11.75 0.93 -8.90
CA ARG A 66 -12.71 1.13 -7.80
C ARG A 66 -13.30 2.52 -7.85
N ILE A 67 -14.55 2.65 -7.43
CA ILE A 67 -15.18 3.96 -7.28
C ILE A 67 -14.62 4.58 -5.99
N SER A 68 -13.96 5.72 -6.10
CA SER A 68 -13.47 6.47 -4.95
C SER A 68 -14.48 7.51 -4.49
N LYS A 69 -15.24 8.11 -5.42
CA LYS A 69 -16.29 9.10 -5.10
C LYS A 69 -17.36 9.11 -6.17
N SER A 70 -18.63 9.20 -5.77
CA SER A 70 -19.77 9.35 -6.68
C SER A 70 -20.62 10.52 -6.22
N THR A 71 -20.95 11.43 -7.13
CA THR A 71 -21.78 12.63 -6.88
C THR A 71 -22.78 12.80 -8.03
N MET A 72 -23.65 13.81 -7.95
CA MET A 72 -24.54 14.15 -9.07
C MET A 72 -23.77 14.72 -10.28
N ASP A 73 -22.61 15.32 -10.06
CA ASP A 73 -21.84 16.02 -11.10
C ASP A 73 -20.72 15.16 -11.71
N PHE A 74 -20.22 14.17 -10.98
CA PHE A 74 -19.15 13.29 -11.47
C PHE A 74 -19.06 11.96 -10.72
N ILE A 75 -18.46 10.98 -11.38
CA ILE A 75 -17.98 9.74 -10.78
C ILE A 75 -16.46 9.71 -10.89
N ARG A 76 -15.78 9.46 -9.77
CA ARG A 76 -14.34 9.33 -9.69
C ARG A 76 -13.97 7.89 -9.39
N PHE A 77 -13.04 7.38 -10.18
CA PHE A 77 -12.45 6.07 -10.06
C PHE A 77 -10.98 6.18 -9.68
N GLU A 78 -10.53 5.26 -8.84
CA GLU A 78 -9.13 4.96 -8.62
C GLU A 78 -8.79 3.68 -9.39
N GLY A 79 -7.89 3.80 -10.36
CA GLY A 79 -7.40 2.69 -11.17
C GLY A 79 -5.95 2.36 -10.80
N GLU A 80 -5.69 1.13 -10.41
CA GLU A 80 -4.35 0.55 -10.34
C GLU A 80 -4.06 -0.19 -11.65
N VAL A 81 -2.85 -0.03 -12.16
CA VAL A 81 -2.39 -0.68 -13.39
C VAL A 81 -1.11 -1.46 -13.14
N GLU A 82 -0.80 -2.33 -14.08
CA GLU A 82 0.25 -3.34 -13.93
C GLU A 82 1.67 -2.74 -13.80
N ASN A 83 1.97 -1.69 -14.56
CA ASN A 83 3.28 -1.04 -14.61
C ASN A 83 3.16 0.43 -15.05
N ARG A 84 4.24 1.23 -14.90
CA ARG A 84 4.22 2.66 -15.24
C ARG A 84 4.08 2.93 -16.75
N GLY A 85 4.53 2.01 -17.60
CA GLY A 85 4.33 2.10 -19.06
C GLY A 85 2.85 2.10 -19.44
N VAL A 86 2.08 1.18 -18.85
CA VAL A 86 0.63 1.04 -19.07
C VAL A 86 -0.13 2.28 -18.58
N VAL A 87 0.31 2.96 -17.51
CA VAL A 87 -0.28 4.24 -17.06
C VAL A 87 -0.32 5.23 -18.22
N LYS A 88 0.81 5.42 -18.91
CA LYS A 88 0.92 6.39 -20.00
C LYS A 88 0.00 6.05 -21.17
N ILE A 89 -0.11 4.75 -21.49
CA ILE A 89 -1.03 4.25 -22.53
C ILE A 89 -2.48 4.56 -22.16
N LEU A 90 -2.89 4.21 -20.94
CA LEU A 90 -4.25 4.43 -20.46
C LEU A 90 -4.60 5.92 -20.38
N LEU A 91 -3.67 6.77 -19.92
CA LEU A 91 -3.85 8.22 -19.92
C LEU A 91 -4.15 8.75 -21.33
N ALA A 92 -3.37 8.34 -22.34
CA ALA A 92 -3.61 8.77 -23.73
C ALA A 92 -4.96 8.29 -24.30
N LYS A 93 -5.45 7.13 -23.84
CA LYS A 93 -6.75 6.57 -24.23
C LYS A 93 -7.94 7.17 -23.49
N LEU A 94 -7.74 7.79 -22.32
CA LEU A 94 -8.82 8.25 -21.45
C LEU A 94 -8.90 9.77 -21.32
N ASP A 95 -7.78 10.45 -21.09
CA ASP A 95 -7.83 11.88 -20.78
C ASP A 95 -8.30 12.70 -21.99
N GLY A 96 -9.24 13.61 -21.72
CA GLY A 96 -9.87 14.44 -22.75
C GLY A 96 -10.80 13.68 -23.70
N LYS A 97 -11.02 12.37 -23.48
CA LYS A 97 -11.98 11.58 -24.26
C LYS A 97 -13.38 11.69 -23.68
N SER A 98 -14.32 11.04 -24.36
CA SER A 98 -15.74 11.13 -24.05
C SER A 98 -16.42 9.78 -24.13
N ILE A 99 -17.39 9.55 -23.25
CA ILE A 99 -18.25 8.36 -23.23
C ILE A 99 -19.66 8.77 -23.66
N LYS A 100 -20.25 7.99 -24.56
CA LYS A 100 -21.67 8.06 -24.90
C LYS A 100 -22.39 6.84 -24.34
N LEU A 101 -23.35 7.07 -23.47
CA LEU A 101 -24.18 6.00 -22.88
C LEU A 101 -25.42 5.75 -23.71
N SER A 102 -25.93 4.52 -23.65
CA SER A 102 -27.18 4.18 -24.35
C SER A 102 -28.36 4.85 -23.64
N GLY A 103 -29.30 5.42 -24.39
CA GLY A 103 -30.48 6.08 -23.81
C GLY A 103 -30.25 7.49 -23.24
N PHE A 104 -29.04 8.04 -23.39
CA PHE A 104 -28.68 9.43 -23.06
C PHE A 104 -28.18 10.17 -24.32
N THR A 105 -28.60 11.42 -24.46
CA THR A 105 -28.13 12.32 -25.52
C THR A 105 -26.82 13.00 -25.15
N ASP A 106 -26.60 13.20 -23.86
CA ASP A 106 -25.44 13.89 -23.33
C ASP A 106 -24.16 13.05 -23.44
N ILE A 107 -23.05 13.75 -23.66
CA ILE A 107 -21.72 13.18 -23.78
C ILE A 107 -20.98 13.38 -22.45
N LEU A 108 -20.50 12.29 -21.87
CA LEU A 108 -19.77 12.33 -20.60
C LEU A 108 -18.29 12.57 -20.85
N LYS A 109 -17.74 13.66 -20.32
CA LYS A 109 -16.31 13.98 -20.48
C LYS A 109 -15.48 13.19 -19.48
N VAL A 110 -14.39 12.61 -19.96
CA VAL A 110 -13.42 11.85 -19.16
C VAL A 110 -12.18 12.70 -18.92
N ARG A 111 -11.73 12.74 -17.67
CA ARG A 111 -10.44 13.31 -17.26
C ARG A 111 -9.66 12.25 -16.52
N ALA A 112 -8.42 12.01 -16.91
CA ALA A 112 -7.55 11.02 -16.28
C ALA A 112 -6.21 11.66 -15.89
N VAL A 113 -5.72 11.35 -14.70
CA VAL A 113 -4.47 11.89 -14.17
C VAL A 113 -3.70 10.77 -13.47
N GLU A 114 -2.39 10.68 -13.72
CA GLU A 114 -1.50 9.79 -12.96
C GLU A 114 -1.34 10.33 -11.53
N ASN A 115 -1.54 9.45 -10.55
CA ASN A 115 -1.37 9.82 -9.15
C ASN A 115 0.10 9.63 -8.77
N LYS A 116 0.73 10.70 -8.28
CA LYS A 116 1.93 10.56 -7.48
C LYS A 116 1.49 10.11 -6.08
N MET A 117 2.09 9.03 -5.58
CA MET A 117 1.80 8.53 -4.23
C MET A 117 2.15 9.61 -3.21
N ASP A 118 1.19 9.92 -2.33
CA ASP A 118 1.42 10.79 -1.18
C ASP A 118 2.18 9.97 -0.12
N PHE A 119 3.38 10.40 0.24
CA PHE A 119 4.25 9.70 1.17
C PHE A 119 5.17 10.71 1.86
N PRO A 120 5.39 10.61 3.19
CA PRO A 120 6.19 11.58 3.94
C PRO A 120 7.54 11.77 3.27
N THR A 121 7.93 13.00 2.95
CA THR A 121 9.25 13.34 2.40
C THR A 121 10.30 13.36 3.50
N ARG A 122 11.58 13.38 3.09
CA ARG A 122 12.67 13.59 4.04
C ARG A 122 12.49 14.83 4.89
N TYR A 123 12.04 15.91 4.26
CA TYR A 123 11.72 17.14 4.96
C TYR A 123 10.63 16.93 6.02
N ASP A 124 9.57 16.19 5.68
CA ASP A 124 8.43 15.97 6.57
C ASP A 124 8.82 15.22 7.85
N TRP A 125 9.64 14.17 7.75
CA TRP A 125 10.11 13.48 8.95
C TRP A 125 11.21 14.25 9.67
N ASP A 126 12.19 14.85 8.96
CA ASP A 126 13.28 15.60 9.60
C ASP A 126 12.75 16.82 10.37
N SER A 127 11.73 17.53 9.86
CA SER A 127 11.10 18.64 10.59
C SER A 127 10.36 18.15 11.83
N PHE A 128 9.63 17.05 11.73
CA PHE A 128 8.88 16.49 12.85
C PHE A 128 9.78 16.18 14.05
N PHE A 129 10.90 15.49 13.84
CA PHE A 129 11.82 15.13 14.92
C PHE A 129 12.54 16.37 15.50
N ARG A 130 12.89 17.37 14.67
CA ARG A 130 13.50 18.62 15.15
C ARG A 130 12.54 19.48 15.99
N ASP A 131 11.27 19.53 15.61
CA ASP A 131 10.28 20.44 16.22
C ASP A 131 9.60 19.82 17.46
N ALA A 132 9.83 18.53 17.73
CA ALA A 132 9.32 17.83 18.90
C ALA A 132 10.07 18.26 20.18
N LYS A 133 9.35 18.93 21.08
CA LYS A 133 9.92 19.55 22.30
C LYS A 133 10.54 18.57 23.30
N ASP A 134 10.21 17.28 23.20
CA ASP A 134 10.58 16.23 24.15
C ASP A 134 11.42 15.10 23.50
N MET A 135 12.01 15.32 22.32
CA MET A 135 12.83 14.32 21.62
C MET A 135 14.33 14.56 21.83
N ASN A 136 15.06 13.50 22.18
CA ASN A 136 16.51 13.50 22.24
C ASN A 136 17.12 12.63 21.13
N ASP A 137 17.76 13.26 20.14
CA ASP A 137 18.41 12.59 19.00
C ASP A 137 19.50 11.56 19.38
N THR A 138 19.99 11.59 20.63
CA THR A 138 20.96 10.61 21.14
C THR A 138 20.33 9.33 21.69
N VAL A 139 19.01 9.32 21.91
CA VAL A 139 18.27 8.18 22.43
C VAL A 139 17.68 7.37 21.26
N PRO A 140 17.93 6.05 21.19
CA PRO A 140 17.24 5.16 20.26
C PRO A 140 15.73 5.43 20.21
N GLY A 141 15.19 5.58 19.00
CA GLY A 141 13.78 5.84 18.62
C GLY A 141 13.05 7.00 19.28
N GLU A 142 13.78 7.92 19.91
CA GLU A 142 13.40 9.34 19.96
C GLU A 142 13.90 10.12 18.73
N ARG A 143 14.42 9.39 17.73
CA ARG A 143 15.00 9.87 16.48
C ARG A 143 14.41 9.09 15.28
N PRO A 144 14.58 9.56 14.04
CA PRO A 144 14.14 8.83 12.85
C PRO A 144 15.00 7.58 12.62
N ASP A 145 14.68 6.50 13.34
CA ASP A 145 15.35 5.21 13.21
C ASP A 145 14.39 4.01 13.12
N THR A 146 13.09 4.21 13.28
CA THR A 146 12.09 3.13 13.35
C THR A 146 11.01 3.29 12.28
N ILE A 147 10.83 2.25 11.46
CA ILE A 147 9.70 2.14 10.53
C ILE A 147 8.60 1.27 11.13
N HIS A 148 7.35 1.67 10.91
CA HIS A 148 6.16 0.87 11.22
C HIS A 148 5.52 0.36 9.94
N LEU A 149 5.26 -0.93 9.90
CA LEU A 149 4.73 -1.65 8.76
C LEU A 149 3.40 -2.29 9.14
N GLU A 150 2.34 -2.00 8.38
CA GLU A 150 1.05 -2.67 8.54
C GLU A 150 0.69 -3.47 7.28
N GLY A 151 0.00 -4.60 7.48
CA GLY A 151 -0.57 -5.42 6.41
C GLY A 151 0.39 -6.48 5.84
N LEU A 152 1.47 -6.80 6.54
CA LEU A 152 2.42 -7.85 6.13
C LEU A 152 1.77 -9.24 6.21
N PRO A 153 1.82 -10.11 5.18
CA PRO A 153 1.23 -11.45 5.27
C PRO A 153 2.08 -12.39 6.13
N CYS A 154 1.48 -13.05 7.14
CA CYS A 154 2.25 -13.90 8.07
C CYS A 154 3.06 -14.98 7.35
N ARG A 155 2.43 -15.66 6.37
CA ARG A 155 3.04 -16.75 5.58
C ARG A 155 4.29 -16.35 4.79
N TRP A 156 4.54 -15.06 4.59
CA TRP A 156 5.73 -14.57 3.87
C TRP A 156 6.93 -14.36 4.79
N PHE A 157 6.70 -14.38 6.10
CA PHE A 157 7.68 -14.12 7.15
C PHE A 157 7.73 -15.28 8.15
N ILE A 158 7.57 -16.52 7.67
CA ILE A 158 7.71 -17.72 8.51
C ILE A 158 9.10 -18.33 8.34
N LEU A 159 9.58 -19.02 9.36
CA LEU A 159 10.71 -19.92 9.25
C LEU A 159 10.29 -21.24 8.59
N PRO A 160 11.24 -22.01 8.03
CA PRO A 160 10.98 -23.40 7.65
C PRO A 160 10.34 -24.15 8.83
N ASP A 161 9.23 -24.84 8.58
CA ASP A 161 8.42 -25.58 9.57
C ASP A 161 7.66 -24.74 10.63
N GLY A 162 7.60 -23.41 10.47
CA GLY A 162 6.83 -22.53 11.34
C GLY A 162 5.30 -22.60 11.12
N PRO A 163 4.48 -22.19 12.12
CA PRO A 163 3.04 -22.10 11.94
C PRO A 163 2.67 -21.07 10.86
N PRO A 164 1.70 -21.34 9.99
CA PRO A 164 1.37 -20.45 8.86
C PRO A 164 0.76 -19.10 9.27
N ASP A 165 0.30 -18.99 10.51
CA ASP A 165 -0.31 -17.81 11.12
C ASP A 165 0.64 -17.10 12.11
N ARG A 166 1.87 -17.61 12.29
CA ARG A 166 2.84 -17.06 13.23
C ARG A 166 4.09 -16.57 12.49
N PRO A 167 4.21 -15.25 12.22
CA PRO A 167 5.41 -14.70 11.62
C PRO A 167 6.61 -14.82 12.58
N SER A 168 7.81 -14.61 12.04
CA SER A 168 9.09 -14.70 12.75
C SER A 168 9.82 -13.37 12.73
N GLU A 169 10.27 -12.94 13.91
CA GLU A 169 11.17 -11.79 14.07
C GLU A 169 12.49 -12.00 13.34
N THR A 170 13.03 -13.23 13.34
CA THR A 170 14.24 -13.57 12.59
C THR A 170 14.04 -13.36 11.08
N ALA A 171 12.90 -13.80 10.55
CA ALA A 171 12.57 -13.59 9.14
C ALA A 171 12.41 -12.10 8.82
N LEU A 172 11.68 -11.37 9.66
CA LEU A 172 11.50 -9.93 9.52
C LEU A 172 12.84 -9.18 9.53
N GLN A 173 13.70 -9.48 10.51
CA GLN A 173 15.03 -8.89 10.60
C GLN A 173 15.87 -9.21 9.35
N ALA A 174 15.87 -10.45 8.88
CA ALA A 174 16.59 -10.87 7.68
C ALA A 174 16.11 -10.17 6.40
N VAL A 175 14.81 -9.87 6.31
CA VAL A 175 14.23 -9.16 5.17
C VAL A 175 14.62 -7.68 5.17
N PHE A 176 14.59 -7.02 6.33
CA PHE A 176 14.80 -5.56 6.41
C PHE A 176 16.26 -5.13 6.67
N GLN A 177 17.15 -6.05 7.06
CA GLN A 177 18.59 -5.74 7.22
C GLN A 177 19.29 -5.31 5.91
N GLY A 178 18.69 -5.56 4.74
CA GLY A 178 19.21 -5.09 3.44
C GLY A 178 19.23 -3.56 3.29
N PHE A 179 18.47 -2.84 4.12
CA PHE A 179 18.50 -1.38 4.17
C PHE A 179 19.62 -0.84 5.06
N GLY A 180 19.94 -1.54 6.13
CA GLY A 180 21.01 -1.21 7.06
C GLY A 180 20.96 -2.12 8.30
N PRO A 181 21.96 -2.04 9.19
CA PRO A 181 21.98 -2.85 10.41
C PRO A 181 20.72 -2.60 11.24
N VAL A 182 19.97 -3.66 11.52
CA VAL A 182 18.79 -3.63 12.38
C VAL A 182 19.24 -3.76 13.83
N ARG A 183 18.75 -2.87 14.69
CA ARG A 183 18.96 -2.93 16.14
C ARG A 183 17.99 -3.92 16.77
N GLN A 184 16.71 -3.76 16.45
CA GLN A 184 15.63 -4.56 17.02
C GLN A 184 14.44 -4.59 16.07
N VAL A 185 13.68 -5.67 16.13
CA VAL A 185 12.36 -5.78 15.52
C VAL A 185 11.33 -6.10 16.58
N ASP A 186 10.08 -5.77 16.30
CA ASP A 186 8.92 -6.09 17.12
C ASP A 186 7.83 -6.65 16.23
N ILE A 187 7.14 -7.67 16.72
CA ILE A 187 5.87 -8.11 16.14
C ILE A 187 4.85 -8.18 17.28
N PRO A 188 3.96 -7.17 17.43
CA PRO A 188 3.06 -7.06 18.57
C PRO A 188 2.22 -8.30 18.85
N MET A 189 1.77 -9.01 17.81
CA MET A 189 0.98 -10.23 17.97
C MET A 189 1.74 -11.43 18.56
N LEU A 190 3.07 -11.34 18.70
CA LEU A 190 3.89 -12.38 19.35
C LEU A 190 4.06 -12.16 20.85
N ASP A 191 3.70 -10.98 21.38
CA ASP A 191 3.82 -10.64 22.80
C ASP A 191 2.53 -11.02 23.57
N PRO A 192 2.57 -12.03 24.45
CA PRO A 192 1.40 -12.46 25.22
C PRO A 192 0.98 -11.49 26.34
N TYR A 193 1.80 -10.48 26.65
CA TYR A 193 1.56 -9.51 27.73
C TYR A 193 1.12 -8.14 27.21
N ARG A 194 1.14 -7.93 25.90
CA ARG A 194 0.59 -6.72 25.30
C ARG A 194 -0.92 -6.77 25.41
N GLU A 195 -1.50 -5.96 26.29
CA GLU A 195 -2.94 -5.75 26.30
C GLU A 195 -3.37 -5.31 24.89
N ASP A 196 -4.37 -6.00 24.31
CA ASP A 196 -5.05 -5.66 23.06
C ASP A 196 -5.61 -4.22 23.16
N THR A 197 -4.73 -3.23 23.01
CA THR A 197 -5.05 -1.80 23.04
C THR A 197 -5.49 -1.32 21.65
N LEU A 198 -5.60 -2.22 20.69
CA LEU A 198 -6.24 -1.96 19.41
C LEU A 198 -7.76 -2.03 19.60
N ASP A 199 -8.32 -0.90 19.98
CA ASP A 199 -9.70 -0.53 19.69
C ASP A 199 -10.07 -0.97 18.27
N LYS A 200 -10.81 -2.07 18.20
CA LYS A 200 -11.93 -2.36 17.29
C LYS A 200 -11.99 -1.47 16.04
N ASN A 201 -11.06 -1.66 15.11
CA ASN A 201 -11.25 -1.30 13.70
C ASN A 201 -10.70 -2.33 12.70
N PHE A 202 -10.19 -3.46 13.18
CA PHE A 202 -10.08 -4.68 12.37
C PHE A 202 -11.34 -5.54 12.58
N ASN A 203 -12.43 -5.17 11.91
CA ASN A 203 -13.41 -6.19 11.52
C ASN A 203 -12.64 -7.17 10.62
N THR A 204 -12.39 -8.42 11.01
CA THR A 204 -13.42 -9.41 11.30
C THR A 204 -12.80 -10.53 12.13
N PHE A 205 -13.53 -11.01 13.14
CA PHE A 205 -13.36 -12.35 13.69
C PHE A 205 -13.38 -13.37 12.54
N THR A 206 -12.20 -13.80 12.08
CA THR A 206 -12.05 -15.06 11.36
C THR A 206 -11.64 -16.10 12.37
N PHE A 207 -12.51 -17.07 12.57
CA PHE A 207 -12.20 -18.39 13.13
C PHE A 207 -11.11 -19.02 12.22
N GLY A 208 -9.84 -18.66 12.42
CA GLY A 208 -8.76 -18.99 11.46
C GLY A 208 -7.47 -18.14 11.46
N GLY A 209 -7.12 -17.45 12.57
CA GLY A 209 -5.82 -16.77 12.73
C GLY A 209 -5.66 -15.43 12.01
N HIS A 210 -4.69 -14.62 12.47
CA HIS A 210 -4.30 -13.36 11.81
C HIS A 210 -3.51 -13.69 10.53
N LEU A 211 -4.11 -13.43 9.36
CA LEU A 211 -3.43 -13.64 8.07
C LEU A 211 -2.39 -12.57 7.75
N ASN A 212 -2.50 -11.41 8.39
CA ASN A 212 -1.61 -10.27 8.25
C ASN A 212 -1.21 -9.76 9.64
N PHE A 213 0.01 -9.21 9.74
CA PHE A 213 0.57 -8.64 10.96
C PHE A 213 1.06 -7.21 10.73
N GLU A 214 1.29 -6.52 11.85
CA GLU A 214 2.06 -5.28 11.90
C GLU A 214 3.42 -5.53 12.54
N ALA A 215 4.40 -4.70 12.21
CA ALA A 215 5.74 -4.83 12.75
C ALA A 215 6.46 -3.50 12.86
N TYR A 216 7.43 -3.47 13.76
CA TYR A 216 8.36 -2.37 13.93
C TYR A 216 9.77 -2.84 13.61
N VAL A 217 10.50 -2.03 12.84
CA VAL A 217 11.91 -2.30 12.52
C VAL A 217 12.71 -1.07 12.87
N GLN A 218 13.57 -1.20 13.88
CA GLN A 218 14.48 -0.15 14.33
C GLN A 218 15.87 -0.38 13.77
N TYR A 219 16.43 0.63 13.10
CA TYR A 219 17.77 0.63 12.55
C TYR A 219 18.79 1.18 13.56
N GLN A 220 20.05 0.75 13.44
CA GLN A 220 21.15 1.31 14.23
C GLN A 220 21.45 2.76 13.85
N ASP A 221 21.31 3.08 12.56
CA ASP A 221 21.67 4.36 11.97
C ASP A 221 20.55 4.96 11.12
N TYR A 222 20.53 6.29 11.04
CA TYR A 222 19.56 7.07 10.26
C TYR A 222 19.56 6.67 8.77
N ASP A 223 20.72 6.35 8.21
CA ASP A 223 20.84 5.98 6.79
C ASP A 223 20.05 4.71 6.45
N GLY A 224 20.00 3.74 7.37
CA GLY A 224 19.19 2.53 7.21
C GLY A 224 17.69 2.85 7.17
N PHE A 225 17.24 3.69 8.11
CA PHE A 225 15.86 4.18 8.15
C PHE A 225 15.49 4.97 6.89
N ALA A 226 16.30 5.96 6.50
CA ALA A 226 16.03 6.80 5.35
C ALA A 226 15.99 5.98 4.05
N LYS A 227 16.94 5.04 3.87
CA LYS A 227 16.95 4.14 2.72
C LYS A 227 15.71 3.24 2.69
N ALA A 228 15.27 2.72 3.84
CA ALA A 228 14.06 1.91 3.92
C ALA A 228 12.82 2.73 3.54
N MET A 229 12.64 3.92 4.13
CA MET A 229 11.52 4.82 3.83
C MET A 229 11.47 5.21 2.35
N ASP A 230 12.62 5.56 1.77
CA ASP A 230 12.70 5.95 0.36
C ASP A 230 12.46 4.77 -0.59
N THR A 231 12.94 3.57 -0.25
CA THR A 231 12.78 2.39 -1.11
C THR A 231 11.37 1.82 -1.04
N LEU A 232 10.73 1.84 0.13
CA LEU A 232 9.38 1.33 0.33
C LEU A 232 8.29 2.30 -0.15
N ARG A 233 8.62 3.59 -0.30
CA ARG A 233 7.71 4.62 -0.82
C ARG A 233 7.10 4.19 -2.15
N GLY A 234 5.77 4.12 -2.17
CA GLY A 234 5.02 3.82 -3.39
C GLY A 234 5.23 2.40 -3.92
N MET A 235 5.64 1.46 -3.06
CA MET A 235 5.81 0.05 -3.39
C MET A 235 4.74 -0.81 -2.71
N LYS A 236 4.41 -1.93 -3.37
CA LYS A 236 3.70 -3.06 -2.75
C LYS A 236 4.68 -4.22 -2.57
N LEU A 237 4.47 -5.00 -1.52
CA LEU A 237 5.27 -6.19 -1.27
C LEU A 237 4.79 -7.31 -2.19
N MET A 238 5.73 -7.99 -2.84
CA MET A 238 5.46 -9.07 -3.78
C MET A 238 6.25 -10.31 -3.38
N TYR A 239 5.58 -11.45 -3.36
CA TYR A 239 6.17 -12.76 -3.16
C TYR A 239 6.15 -13.54 -4.46
N LYS A 240 7.26 -14.18 -4.81
CA LYS A 240 7.35 -15.14 -5.93
C LYS A 240 7.35 -16.55 -5.37
N GLY A 241 6.29 -17.30 -5.64
CA GLY A 241 6.18 -18.70 -5.24
C GLY A 241 7.07 -19.61 -6.09
N GLU A 242 7.37 -20.79 -5.56
CA GLU A 242 8.10 -21.84 -6.27
C GLU A 242 7.35 -22.36 -7.51
N ASP A 243 6.02 -22.19 -7.54
CA ASP A 243 5.16 -22.51 -8.68
C ASP A 243 5.27 -21.50 -9.83
N GLY A 244 6.18 -20.51 -9.72
CA GLY A 244 6.39 -19.45 -10.70
C GLY A 244 5.32 -18.36 -10.66
N LYS A 245 4.32 -18.46 -9.76
CA LYS A 245 3.31 -17.42 -9.61
C LYS A 245 3.83 -16.31 -8.72
N ALA A 246 3.48 -15.08 -9.09
CA ALA A 246 3.74 -13.90 -8.28
C ALA A 246 2.45 -13.36 -7.68
N VAL A 247 2.51 -13.00 -6.40
CA VAL A 247 1.39 -12.41 -5.67
C VAL A 247 1.87 -11.18 -4.89
N ALA A 248 1.07 -10.13 -4.82
CA ALA A 248 1.43 -8.89 -4.15
C ALA A 248 0.36 -8.40 -3.17
N CYS A 249 0.78 -7.77 -2.09
CA CYS A 249 -0.08 -7.09 -1.13
C CYS A 249 0.37 -5.65 -0.92
N ASN A 250 -0.59 -4.76 -0.72
CA ASN A 250 -0.30 -3.40 -0.27
C ASN A 250 0.17 -3.45 1.18
N ILE A 251 1.28 -2.77 1.45
CA ILE A 251 1.79 -2.53 2.79
C ILE A 251 1.65 -1.03 3.07
N LYS A 252 1.34 -0.69 4.32
CA LYS A 252 1.36 0.69 4.78
C LYS A 252 2.67 0.89 5.54
N VAL A 253 3.38 1.95 5.19
CA VAL A 253 4.67 2.29 5.82
C VAL A 253 4.51 3.65 6.46
N LEU A 254 4.76 3.70 7.77
CA LEU A 254 4.69 4.90 8.57
C LEU A 254 6.04 5.17 9.21
N ASN A 255 6.39 6.44 9.33
CA ASN A 255 7.38 6.86 10.31
C ASN A 255 6.73 6.76 11.69
N TYR A 256 7.31 5.97 12.57
CA TYR A 256 6.72 5.78 13.88
C TYR A 256 6.97 7.00 14.76
N THR A 257 5.90 7.60 15.31
CA THR A 257 6.02 8.82 16.14
C THR A 257 5.14 8.83 17.38
N HIS A 258 4.20 7.89 17.56
CA HIS A 258 3.39 7.81 18.78
C HIS A 258 2.88 6.39 19.06
N TYR A 259 3.56 5.71 19.99
CA TYR A 259 2.95 4.68 20.82
C TYR A 259 3.50 4.83 22.23
N PRO A 260 2.65 4.72 23.27
CA PRO A 260 3.07 4.71 24.66
C PRO A 260 3.91 3.47 25.04
N CYS A 261 4.17 2.55 24.10
CA CYS A 261 4.95 1.33 24.33
C CYS A 261 6.47 1.54 24.42
N TYR A 262 6.96 2.78 24.28
CA TYR A 262 8.37 3.11 24.50
C TYR A 262 8.89 2.68 25.90
N LYS A 263 8.00 2.50 26.87
CA LYS A 263 8.32 1.95 28.19
C LYS A 263 8.52 0.43 28.24
N TYR A 264 8.08 -0.32 27.25
CA TYR A 264 8.19 -1.79 27.23
C TYR A 264 9.35 -2.28 26.34
N PHE A 265 9.75 -1.48 25.34
CA PHE A 265 10.87 -1.81 24.45
C PHE A 265 12.25 -1.81 25.13
N HIS A 266 12.37 -1.13 26.28
CA HIS A 266 13.61 -1.01 27.06
C HIS A 266 13.61 -1.86 28.36
N ALA A 267 12.62 -2.73 28.58
CA ALA A 267 12.50 -3.53 29.80
C ALA A 267 13.18 -4.91 29.75
N CYS A 268 13.91 -5.24 28.67
CA CYS A 268 14.69 -6.48 28.53
C CYS A 268 16.16 -6.19 28.19
#